data_AF-A0A350IB80-F1
#
_entry.id   AF-A0A350IB80-F1
#
_cell.length_a   1.000
_cell.length_b   1.000
_cell.length_c   1.000
_cell.angle_alpha   90.00
_cell.angle_beta   90.00
_cell.angle_gamma   90.00
#
_symmetry.space_group_name_H-M   'P 1'
#
loop_
_entity.id
_entity.type
_entity.pdbx_description
1 polymer ?
#
loop_
_entity_poly.entity_id
_entity_poly.type
_entity_poly.pdbx_seq_one_letter_code
_entity_poly.pdbx_strand_id
1 'polypeptide(L)' 'MSKMPQSKDGRDLWLDETVVNASGFLAAMQLTERKRNLSEKETDMRNLALAFMYLYNVVEEQELLNEVESFFGNETIH' A
#
# COMPACT_ATOMS: atom_id res chain seq x y z
N MET A 1 -2.82 -2.30 -34.59
CA MET A 1 -2.92 -1.18 -33.61
C MET A 1 -1.79 -1.36 -32.61
N SER A 2 -0.79 -0.48 -32.61
CA SER A 2 0.24 -0.45 -31.57
C SER A 2 -0.44 -0.02 -30.27
N LYS A 3 -0.28 -0.76 -29.17
CA LYS A 3 -0.75 -0.32 -27.85
C LYS A 3 0.04 0.94 -27.51
N MET A 4 -0.64 2.08 -27.38
CA MET A 4 0.00 3.28 -26.82
C MET A 4 0.47 2.96 -25.40
N PRO A 5 1.65 3.44 -24.97
CA PRO A 5 2.09 3.27 -23.59
C PRO A 5 1.05 3.88 -22.65
N GLN A 6 0.58 3.08 -21.69
CA GLN A 6 -0.35 3.56 -20.68
C GLN A 6 0.47 4.29 -19.62
N SER A 7 0.24 5.60 -19.50
CA SER A 7 0.83 6.42 -18.44
C SER A 7 -0.06 6.33 -17.20
N LYS A 8 0.53 6.09 -16.03
CA LYS A 8 -0.17 6.00 -14.73
C LYS A 8 0.43 7.01 -13.75
N ASP A 9 -0.38 7.56 -12.85
CA ASP A 9 0.10 8.45 -11.78
C ASP A 9 1.05 7.68 -10.86
N GLY A 10 2.22 8.25 -10.59
CA GLY A 10 3.22 7.63 -9.71
C GLY A 10 2.74 7.48 -8.25
N ARG A 11 1.78 8.28 -7.80
CA ARG A 11 1.15 8.12 -6.47
C ARG A 11 0.37 6.84 -6.38
N ASP A 12 -0.45 6.54 -7.39
CA ASP A 12 -1.25 5.32 -7.44
C ASP A 12 -0.33 4.10 -7.42
N LEU A 13 0.76 4.15 -8.18
CA LEU A 13 1.77 3.09 -8.20
C LEU A 13 2.45 2.90 -6.85
N TRP A 14 2.83 3.99 -6.19
CA TRP A 14 3.45 3.95 -4.88
C TRP A 14 2.50 3.40 -3.81
N LEU A 15 1.22 3.80 -3.84
CA LEU A 15 0.18 3.31 -2.93
C LEU A 15 -0.12 1.83 -3.17
N ASP A 16 -0.24 1.41 -4.42
CA ASP A 16 -0.42 0.01 -4.82
C ASP A 16 0.74 -0.87 -4.32
N GLU A 17 1.98 -0.43 -4.50
CA GLU A 17 3.16 -1.17 -4.03
C GLU A 17 3.19 -1.25 -2.50
N THR A 18 2.90 -0.15 -1.81
CA THR A 18 2.93 -0.11 -0.34
C THR A 18 1.82 -0.94 0.28
N VAL A 19 0.61 -1.01 -0.30
CA VAL A 19 -0.47 -1.88 0.21
C VAL A 19 -0.15 -3.37 0.01
N VAL A 20 0.52 -3.74 -1.09
CA VAL A 20 1.00 -5.11 -1.32
C VAL A 20 2.05 -5.48 -0.27
N ASN A 21 3.01 -4.59 0.00
CA ASN A 21 4.04 -4.81 1.02
C ASN A 21 3.44 -4.93 2.43
N ALA A 22 2.50 -4.05 2.78
CA ALA A 22 1.78 -4.11 4.06
C ALA A 22 1.03 -5.44 4.23
N SER A 23 0.33 -5.88 3.18
CA SER A 23 -0.41 -7.15 3.17
C SER A 23 0.53 -8.35 3.35
N GLY A 24 1.67 -8.36 2.67
CA GLY A 24 2.69 -9.41 2.82
C GLY A 24 3.29 -9.44 4.23
N PHE A 25 3.56 -8.27 4.82
CA PHE A 25 4.03 -8.17 6.20
C PHE A 25 3.00 -8.72 7.20
N LEU A 26 1.72 -8.39 7.05
CA LEU A 26 0.65 -8.90 7.91
C LEU A 26 0.51 -10.42 7.82
N ALA A 27 0.60 -10.99 6.62
CA ALA A 27 0.58 -12.44 6.44
C ALA A 27 1.75 -13.10 7.17
N ALA A 28 2.96 -12.52 7.11
CA ALA A 28 4.12 -13.00 7.85
C ALA A 28 3.94 -12.92 9.37
N MET A 29 3.32 -11.84 9.88
CA MET A 29 2.99 -11.70 11.31
C MET A 29 1.98 -12.76 11.75
N GLN A 30 0.94 -13.01 10.95
CA GLN A 30 -0.04 -14.08 11.24
C GLN A 30 0.61 -15.46 11.27
N LEU A 31 1.52 -15.76 10.34
CA LEU A 31 2.26 -17.03 10.34
C LEU A 31 3.18 -17.17 11.56
N THR A 32 3.75 -16.06 12.02
CA THR A 32 4.57 -16.02 13.23
C THR A 32 3.72 -16.25 14.47
N GLU A 33 2.57 -15.59 14.56
CA GLU A 33 1.61 -15.69 15.68
C GLU A 33 1.08 -17.11 15.87
N ARG A 34 0.95 -17.89 14.79
CA ARG A 34 0.62 -19.32 14.84
C ARG A 34 1.68 -20.20 15.51
N LYS A 35 2.95 -19.75 15.53
CA LYS A 35 4.09 -20.49 16.09
C LYS A 35 4.46 -20.01 17.48
N ARG A 36 4.30 -18.71 17.76
CA ARG A 36 4.55 -18.07 19.06
C ARG A 36 3.78 -16.76 19.15
N ASN A 37 3.59 -16.25 20.36
CA ASN A 37 3.10 -14.88 20.53
C ASN A 37 4.06 -13.87 19.88
N LEU A 38 3.47 -12.82 19.29
CA LEU A 38 4.22 -11.64 18.86
C LEU A 38 4.80 -10.93 20.08
N SER A 39 5.99 -10.35 19.91
CA SER A 39 6.52 -9.36 20.84
C SER A 39 5.68 -8.08 20.78
N GLU A 40 5.84 -7.22 21.76
CA GLU A 40 5.19 -5.90 21.80
C GLU A 40 5.51 -5.09 20.53
N LYS A 41 6.79 -5.02 20.14
CA LYS A 41 7.22 -4.33 18.92
C LYS A 41 6.62 -4.92 17.65
N GLU A 42 6.52 -6.25 17.55
CA GLU A 42 5.88 -6.90 16.40
C GLU A 42 4.37 -6.61 16.36
N THR A 43 3.74 -6.53 17.53
CA THR A 43 2.33 -6.16 17.66
C THR A 43 2.11 -4.71 17.22
N ASP A 44 2.97 -3.79 17.63
CA ASP A 44 2.91 -2.39 17.22
C ASP A 44 3.09 -2.25 15.70
N MET A 45 4.06 -2.96 15.12
CA MET A 45 4.28 -2.96 13.67
C MET A 45 3.11 -3.56 12.90
N ARG A 46 2.49 -4.64 13.41
CA ARG A 46 1.26 -5.21 12.85
C ARG A 46 0.13 -4.18 12.86
N ASN A 47 -0.05 -3.47 13.97
CA ASN A 47 -1.08 -2.45 14.10
C ASN A 47 -0.82 -1.26 13.16
N LEU A 48 0.43 -0.85 12.99
CA LEU A 48 0.82 0.19 12.03
C LEU A 48 0.50 -0.23 10.59
N ALA A 49 0.82 -1.47 10.20
CA ALA A 49 0.50 -1.99 8.88
C ALA A 49 -1.03 -2.06 8.65
N LEU A 50 -1.81 -2.46 9.66
CA LEU A 50 -3.27 -2.44 9.60
C LEU A 50 -3.82 -1.01 9.45
N ALA A 51 -3.29 -0.05 10.22
CA ALA A 51 -3.68 1.34 10.13
C ALA A 51 -3.37 1.92 8.75
N PHE A 52 -2.22 1.58 8.18
CA PHE A 52 -1.87 1.97 6.81
C PHE A 52 -2.87 1.40 5.79
N MET A 53 -3.20 0.10 5.86
CA MET A 53 -4.17 -0.51 4.94
C MET A 53 -5.57 0.11 5.06
N TYR A 54 -5.99 0.47 6.29
CA TYR A 54 -7.23 1.19 6.49
C TYR A 54 -7.21 2.57 5.83
N LEU A 55 -6.13 3.33 6.02
CA LEU A 55 -5.98 4.65 5.41
C LEU A 55 -5.89 4.59 3.89
N TYR A 56 -5.23 3.57 3.33
CA TYR A 56 -5.23 3.32 1.89
C TYR A 56 -6.66 3.19 1.36
N ASN A 57 -7.51 2.36 2.00
CA ASN A 57 -8.90 2.23 1.58
C ASN A 57 -9.67 3.56 1.68
N VAL A 58 -9.42 4.36 2.72
CA VAL A 58 -10.05 5.69 2.86
C VAL A 58 -9.63 6.62 1.73
N VAL A 59 -8.34 6.63 1.36
CA VAL A 59 -7.81 7.45 0.27
C VAL A 59 -8.43 7.06 -1.08
N GLU A 60 -8.55 5.76 -1.34
CA GLU A 60 -9.17 5.23 -2.56
C GLU A 60 -10.67 5.53 -2.62
N GLU A 61 -11.42 5.23 -1.55
CA GLU A 61 -12.89 5.40 -1.52
C GLU A 61 -13.34 6.85 -1.60
N GLN A 62 -12.52 7.79 -1.11
CA GLN A 62 -12.82 9.22 -1.12
C GLN A 62 -12.11 9.96 -2.26
N GLU A 63 -11.40 9.25 -3.14
CA GLU A 63 -10.66 9.82 -4.27
C GLU A 63 -9.72 10.98 -3.87
N LEU A 64 -9.13 10.92 -2.67
CA LEU A 64 -8.43 12.05 -2.04
C LEU A 64 -7.19 12.52 -2.81
N LEU A 65 -6.61 11.66 -3.65
CA LEU A 65 -5.43 12.00 -4.45
C LEU A 65 -5.73 13.04 -5.53
N ASN A 66 -6.99 13.16 -5.96
CA ASN A 66 -7.40 14.17 -6.94
C ASN A 66 -7.40 15.59 -6.35
N GLU A 67 -7.41 15.72 -5.02
CA GLU A 67 -7.52 17.00 -4.31
C GLU A 67 -6.17 17.60 -3.91
N VAL A 68 -5.06 16.92 -4.20
CA VAL A 68 -3.71 17.32 -3.81
C VAL A 68 -2.78 17.38 -5.01
N GLU A 69 -1.93 18.40 -5.05
CA GLU A 69 -0.83 18.46 -6.02
C GLU A 69 0.13 17.29 -5.81
N SER A 70 0.48 16.62 -6.90
CA SER A 70 1.40 15.49 -6.88
C SER A 70 2.85 15.94 -6.99
N PHE A 71 3.70 15.45 -6.09
CA PHE A 71 5.16 15.49 -6.26
C PHE A 71 5.70 14.31 -7.08
N PHE A 72 4.86 13.31 -7.38
CA PHE A 72 5.24 12.15 -8.18
C PHE A 72 5.02 12.44 -9.66
N GLY A 73 5.98 12.04 -10.49
CA GLY A 73 5.81 12.07 -11.94
C GLY A 73 4.88 10.94 -12.39
N ASN A 74 4.22 11.14 -13.55
CA ASN A 74 3.56 10.03 -14.21
C ASN A 74 4.60 9.04 -14.74
N GLU A 75 4.35 7.76 -14.56
CA GLU A 75 5.22 6.69 -15.04
C GLU A 75 4.66 6.05 -16.30
N THR A 76 5.54 5.55 -17.16
CA THR A 76 5.17 4.75 -18.33
C THR A 76 5.32 3.28 -17.99
N ILE A 77 4.22 2.53 -18.02
CA ILE A 77 4.24 1.09 -17.81
C ILE A 77 4.61 0.41 -19.14
N HIS A 78 5.68 -0.40 -19.13
CA HIS A 78 6.19 -1.14 -20.30
C HIS A 78 5.67 -2.57 -20.37
#